data_AF-A0A2U2BAR1-F1
#
_entry.id   AF-A0A2U2BAR1-F1
#
_cell.length_a   1.000
_cell.length_b   1.000
_cell.length_c   1.000
_cell.angle_alpha   90.00
_cell.angle_beta   90.00
_cell.angle_gamma   90.00
#
_symmetry.space_group_name_H-M   'P 1'
#
loop_
_entity.id
_entity.type
_entity.pdbx_description
1 polymer ?
#
loop_
_entity_poly.entity_id
_entity_poly.type
_entity_poly.pdbx_seq_one_letter_code
_entity_poly.pdbx_strand_id
1 'polypeptide(L)'
;MDRFLLGVKIWIIAIIIPAFVSCSEDGNSPESYNVDFSIEVDSENPNNIILTNLSSGDYLYVEWDFGNGQSTGKITDKDLEQTVYYPQKGEYEVSLTVWGPLNSTADTKTLTKTLTIEEDDPDYVNPEGLIWSDEFNSSSVNPANWTFEVGTGDWGWGNDELQYYTNGDNVEIADGKLIITAEKVNDNKERGSYTSTRMVTMNKHEFTYGRIEIRAKLPSGTGVWPAIWMLGSNLSQVGWPACGEIDIMEYVGYQPDIVHSTVHTSAGSGGNGSGSSMSLTTAEEAFHIYGLLWTEESLTFYVDSPDNIVHTYAPASKNDDNWPFNKPHFFILNVAVGGTWGGAQGIDNSIFPQSMEVDYVRVYELD
;
A
#
# COMPACT_ATOMS: atom_id res chain seq x y z
N MET A 1 -33.80 -101.81 5.72
CA MET A 1 -33.55 -102.39 7.05
C MET A 1 -32.94 -101.31 7.90
N ASP A 2 -33.63 -101.03 9.00
CA ASP A 2 -33.49 -99.87 9.89
C ASP A 2 -32.09 -99.65 10.45
N ARG A 3 -31.73 -98.39 10.75
CA ARG A 3 -31.80 -97.87 12.13
C ARG A 3 -31.45 -96.38 12.24
N PHE A 4 -32.25 -95.75 13.10
CA PHE A 4 -32.31 -94.37 13.61
C PHE A 4 -30.97 -93.83 14.16
N LEU A 5 -30.63 -92.55 13.87
CA LEU A 5 -30.68 -91.32 14.73
C LEU A 5 -29.82 -91.41 16.02
N LEU A 6 -29.14 -90.38 16.58
CA LEU A 6 -29.02 -88.91 16.51
C LEU A 6 -27.54 -88.64 16.96
N GLY A 7 -26.79 -87.63 16.52
CA GLY A 7 -27.04 -86.20 16.66
C GLY A 7 -26.27 -85.63 17.87
N VAL A 8 -25.15 -84.94 17.64
CA VAL A 8 -24.61 -83.87 18.51
C VAL A 8 -24.00 -82.79 17.61
N LYS A 9 -24.46 -81.55 17.77
CA LYS A 9 -23.94 -80.34 17.11
C LYS A 9 -22.90 -79.67 18.00
N ILE A 10 -21.80 -79.19 17.41
CA ILE A 10 -21.07 -77.99 17.83
C ILE A 10 -20.61 -77.27 16.55
N TRP A 11 -20.79 -75.95 16.51
CA TRP A 11 -20.48 -75.06 15.39
C TRP A 11 -19.01 -74.60 15.43
N ILE A 12 -18.39 -74.47 14.24
CA ILE A 12 -17.14 -73.72 14.03
C ILE A 12 -17.33 -72.79 12.83
N ILE A 13 -16.82 -71.57 12.99
CA ILE A 13 -16.81 -70.39 12.11
C ILE A 13 -16.03 -70.67 10.80
N ALA A 14 -16.49 -70.10 9.68
CA ALA A 14 -15.71 -70.01 8.45
C ALA A 14 -15.75 -68.58 7.86
N ILE A 15 -14.55 -68.10 7.53
CA ILE A 15 -14.23 -66.84 6.85
C ILE A 15 -14.63 -66.93 5.38
N ILE A 16 -15.19 -65.85 4.83
CA ILE A 16 -15.34 -65.66 3.37
C ILE A 16 -14.90 -64.25 3.01
N ILE A 17 -13.86 -64.16 2.17
CA ILE A 17 -13.41 -62.97 1.45
C ILE A 17 -14.24 -62.89 0.15
N PRO A 18 -14.80 -61.72 -0.23
CA PRO A 18 -15.27 -61.52 -1.60
C PRO A 18 -14.36 -60.59 -2.40
N ALA A 19 -14.32 -60.89 -3.69
CA ALA A 19 -13.55 -60.27 -4.75
C ALA A 19 -14.08 -58.88 -5.16
N PHE A 20 -13.19 -58.08 -5.74
CA PHE A 20 -13.48 -56.79 -6.37
C PHE A 20 -14.37 -56.95 -7.61
N VAL A 21 -15.45 -56.17 -7.67
CA VAL A 21 -16.11 -55.73 -8.91
C VAL A 21 -16.45 -54.24 -8.76
N SER A 22 -16.05 -53.50 -9.78
CA SER A 22 -16.23 -52.07 -10.01
C SER A 22 -17.69 -51.61 -9.92
N CYS A 23 -17.91 -50.55 -9.14
CA CYS A 23 -18.97 -49.56 -9.35
C CYS A 23 -18.33 -48.18 -9.17
N SER A 24 -18.61 -47.28 -10.10
CA SER A 24 -18.23 -45.87 -10.11
C SER A 24 -18.73 -45.16 -8.85
N GLU A 25 -17.83 -44.61 -8.05
CA GLU A 25 -18.19 -43.51 -7.15
C GLU A 25 -18.38 -42.27 -8.03
N ASP A 26 -19.64 -41.99 -8.34
CA ASP A 26 -20.06 -40.71 -8.86
C ASP A 26 -19.71 -39.60 -7.87
N GLY A 27 -18.97 -38.61 -8.36
CA GLY A 27 -19.05 -37.22 -7.92
C GLY A 27 -18.60 -36.93 -6.50
N ASN A 28 -17.29 -36.70 -6.33
CA ASN A 28 -16.87 -35.69 -5.36
C ASN A 28 -17.39 -34.34 -5.88
N SER A 29 -18.62 -33.98 -5.53
CA SER A 29 -19.08 -32.60 -5.69
C SER A 29 -18.08 -31.74 -4.93
N PRO A 30 -17.51 -30.67 -5.54
CA PRO A 30 -16.80 -29.70 -4.72
C PRO A 30 -17.80 -29.27 -3.64
N GLU A 31 -17.40 -29.37 -2.37
CA GLU A 31 -18.24 -28.94 -1.26
C GLU A 31 -18.67 -27.50 -1.57
N SER A 32 -19.96 -27.30 -1.82
CA SER A 32 -20.43 -26.04 -2.37
C SER A 32 -20.54 -25.02 -1.24
N TYR A 33 -19.59 -24.11 -1.15
CA TYR A 33 -19.74 -22.93 -0.31
C TYR A 33 -20.65 -21.91 -0.99
N ASN A 34 -21.39 -21.14 -0.20
CA ASN A 34 -22.28 -20.08 -0.66
C ASN A 34 -21.79 -18.75 -0.11
N VAL A 35 -21.97 -17.70 -0.91
CA VAL A 35 -21.56 -16.35 -0.55
C VAL A 35 -22.79 -15.55 -0.22
N ASP A 36 -22.80 -14.95 0.96
CA ASP A 36 -23.79 -13.98 1.37
C ASP A 36 -23.20 -13.06 2.44
N PHE A 37 -23.81 -11.89 2.60
CA PHE A 37 -23.47 -10.95 3.66
C PHE A 37 -24.64 -10.01 3.97
N SER A 38 -24.70 -9.48 5.18
CA SER A 38 -25.63 -8.39 5.50
C SER A 38 -24.93 -7.04 5.39
N ILE A 39 -25.74 -6.03 5.09
CA ILE A 39 -25.41 -4.62 5.19
C ILE A 39 -26.37 -4.06 6.23
N GLU A 40 -25.82 -3.59 7.34
CA GLU A 40 -26.58 -2.98 8.42
C GLU A 40 -26.07 -1.55 8.61
N VAL A 41 -26.98 -0.59 8.62
CA VAL A 41 -26.65 0.80 8.95
C VAL A 41 -26.57 0.90 10.47
N ASP A 42 -25.50 1.48 11.00
CA ASP A 42 -25.43 1.80 12.42
C ASP A 42 -26.54 2.82 12.74
N SER A 43 -27.44 2.43 13.65
CA SER A 43 -28.59 3.24 14.04
C SER A 43 -28.24 4.55 14.74
N GLU A 44 -27.04 4.63 15.33
CA GLU A 44 -26.54 5.85 15.97
C GLU A 44 -25.73 6.71 14.99
N ASN A 45 -25.11 6.09 13.99
CA ASN A 45 -24.25 6.76 13.00
C ASN A 45 -24.58 6.27 11.58
N PRO A 46 -25.51 6.89 10.85
CA PRO A 46 -26.00 6.39 9.55
C PRO A 46 -24.93 6.25 8.46
N ASN A 47 -23.80 6.95 8.61
CA ASN A 47 -22.65 6.87 7.71
C ASN A 47 -21.66 5.76 8.10
N ASN A 48 -21.86 5.07 9.23
CA ASN A 48 -21.13 3.85 9.58
C ASN A 48 -21.96 2.63 9.19
N ILE A 49 -21.39 1.78 8.34
CA ILE A 49 -22.03 0.59 7.81
C ILE A 49 -21.33 -0.63 8.35
N ILE A 50 -22.13 -1.51 8.93
CA ILE A 50 -21.73 -2.78 9.48
C ILE A 50 -21.95 -3.86 8.42
N LEU A 51 -20.87 -4.51 8.03
CA LEU A 51 -20.87 -5.59 7.06
C LEU A 51 -20.53 -6.90 7.76
N THR A 52 -21.47 -7.83 7.74
CA THR A 52 -21.31 -9.15 8.37
C THR A 52 -21.27 -10.22 7.29
N ASN A 53 -20.22 -11.02 7.30
CA ASN A 53 -20.13 -12.18 6.43
C ASN A 53 -21.14 -13.27 6.86
N LEU A 54 -22.05 -13.65 5.96
CA LEU A 54 -23.04 -14.71 6.17
C LEU A 54 -22.78 -15.94 5.28
N SER A 55 -21.59 -15.99 4.67
CA SER A 55 -21.18 -17.08 3.81
C SER A 55 -21.12 -18.40 4.58
N SER A 56 -21.37 -19.50 3.89
CA SER A 56 -21.49 -20.83 4.49
C SER A 56 -20.84 -21.90 3.63
N GLY A 57 -20.57 -23.06 4.23
CA GLY A 57 -19.84 -24.16 3.59
C GLY A 57 -18.33 -24.06 3.82
N ASP A 58 -17.57 -24.93 3.14
CA ASP A 58 -16.12 -24.98 3.29
C ASP A 58 -15.43 -23.97 2.35
N TYR A 59 -14.74 -23.02 2.95
CA TYR A 59 -13.96 -21.98 2.27
C TYR A 59 -12.81 -21.55 3.17
N LEU A 60 -11.77 -20.96 2.61
CA LEU A 60 -10.54 -20.64 3.33
C LEU A 60 -10.47 -19.15 3.72
N TYR A 61 -10.89 -18.27 2.82
CA TYR A 61 -10.71 -16.82 2.98
C TYR A 61 -11.94 -16.05 2.52
N VAL A 62 -12.07 -14.84 3.04
CA VAL A 62 -12.96 -13.81 2.50
C VAL A 62 -12.20 -12.54 2.18
N GLU A 63 -12.71 -11.76 1.25
CA GLU A 63 -12.10 -10.51 0.80
C GLU A 63 -13.23 -9.52 0.46
N TRP A 64 -13.17 -8.33 1.04
CA TRP A 64 -14.17 -7.28 0.86
C TRP A 64 -13.66 -6.20 -0.08
N ASP A 65 -14.50 -5.73 -0.99
CA ASP A 65 -14.37 -4.44 -1.66
C ASP A 65 -15.55 -3.58 -1.19
N PHE A 66 -15.28 -2.44 -0.56
CA PHE A 66 -16.31 -1.60 0.04
C PHE A 66 -16.92 -0.61 -0.95
N GLY A 67 -16.44 -0.55 -2.20
CA GLY A 67 -16.99 0.33 -3.23
C GLY A 67 -16.69 1.82 -3.01
N ASN A 68 -16.00 2.18 -1.92
CA ASN A 68 -15.53 3.53 -1.60
C ASN A 68 -14.01 3.69 -1.83
N GLY A 69 -13.39 2.77 -2.58
CA GLY A 69 -11.94 2.71 -2.81
C GLY A 69 -11.15 1.97 -1.71
N GLN A 70 -11.81 1.55 -0.63
CA GLN A 70 -11.23 0.69 0.40
C GLN A 70 -11.60 -0.78 0.15
N SER A 71 -10.69 -1.69 0.51
CA SER A 71 -10.90 -3.14 0.43
C SER A 71 -10.11 -3.83 1.53
N THR A 72 -10.49 -5.06 1.83
CA THR A 72 -9.63 -5.97 2.58
C THR A 72 -8.85 -6.83 1.59
N GLY A 73 -7.73 -7.37 2.02
CA GLY A 73 -7.13 -8.57 1.45
C GLY A 73 -7.83 -9.82 1.97
N LYS A 74 -7.20 -10.98 1.78
CA LYS A 74 -7.71 -12.28 2.27
C LYS A 74 -7.70 -12.34 3.80
N ILE A 75 -8.89 -12.40 4.38
CA ILE A 75 -9.12 -12.56 5.81
C ILE A 75 -9.40 -14.05 6.11
N THR A 76 -8.70 -14.61 7.10
CA THR A 76 -8.96 -15.96 7.63
C THR A 76 -9.98 -15.99 8.76
N ASP A 77 -10.13 -14.88 9.49
CA ASP A 77 -11.17 -14.72 10.51
C ASP A 77 -12.51 -14.39 9.84
N LYS A 78 -13.27 -15.44 9.55
CA LYS A 78 -14.49 -15.36 8.74
C LYS A 78 -15.65 -14.65 9.43
N ASP A 79 -15.58 -14.54 10.75
CA ASP A 79 -16.62 -13.96 11.60
C ASP A 79 -16.34 -12.49 11.94
N LEU A 80 -15.23 -11.93 11.40
CA LEU A 80 -14.85 -10.55 11.62
C LEU A 80 -15.81 -9.58 10.91
N GLU A 81 -16.62 -8.91 11.72
CA GLU A 81 -17.45 -7.79 11.29
C GLU A 81 -16.59 -6.62 10.79
N GLN A 82 -17.01 -6.00 9.68
CA GLN A 82 -16.36 -4.79 9.17
C GLN A 82 -17.28 -3.60 9.44
N THR A 83 -16.80 -2.62 10.19
CA THR A 83 -17.45 -1.31 10.29
C THR A 83 -16.74 -0.35 9.35
N VAL A 84 -17.44 0.15 8.34
CA VAL A 84 -16.89 1.01 7.29
C VAL A 84 -17.64 2.32 7.26
N TYR A 85 -16.89 3.42 7.25
CA TYR A 85 -17.43 4.77 7.24
C TYR A 85 -17.55 5.30 5.81
N TYR A 86 -18.74 5.79 5.45
CA TYR A 86 -19.08 6.37 4.16
C TYR A 86 -19.55 7.81 4.35
N PRO A 87 -18.66 8.79 4.27
CA PRO A 87 -18.98 10.16 4.63
C PRO A 87 -19.89 10.89 3.64
N GLN A 88 -19.97 10.41 2.39
CA GLN A 88 -20.70 11.08 1.31
C GLN A 88 -21.92 10.28 0.91
N LYS A 89 -23.01 10.97 0.59
CA LYS A 89 -24.20 10.37 -0.01
C LYS A 89 -23.85 9.77 -1.37
N GLY A 90 -24.48 8.66 -1.70
CA GLY A 90 -24.25 8.00 -2.97
C GLY A 90 -24.60 6.53 -2.95
N GLU A 91 -24.41 5.90 -4.10
CA GLU A 91 -24.49 4.45 -4.25
C GLU A 91 -23.08 3.88 -4.32
N TYR A 92 -22.83 2.86 -3.51
CA TYR A 92 -21.56 2.15 -3.41
C TYR A 92 -21.81 0.67 -3.71
N GLU A 93 -20.92 0.05 -4.49
CA GLU A 93 -21.02 -1.37 -4.83
C GLU A 93 -20.12 -2.18 -3.88
N VAL A 94 -20.70 -2.72 -2.81
CA VAL A 94 -19.98 -3.53 -1.83
C VAL A 94 -19.90 -4.96 -2.34
N SER A 95 -18.70 -5.52 -2.45
CA SER A 95 -18.48 -6.89 -2.90
C SER A 95 -17.81 -7.74 -1.83
N LEU A 96 -18.29 -8.97 -1.65
CA LEU A 96 -17.65 -10.01 -0.84
C LEU A 96 -17.20 -11.15 -1.76
N THR A 97 -15.91 -11.43 -1.79
CA THR A 97 -15.31 -12.57 -2.50
C THR A 97 -14.92 -13.65 -1.50
N VAL A 98 -15.42 -14.86 -1.71
CA VAL A 98 -15.11 -16.05 -0.89
C VAL A 98 -14.25 -17.02 -1.69
N TRP A 99 -13.15 -17.45 -1.07
CA TRP A 99 -12.17 -18.35 -1.66
C TRP A 99 -12.38 -19.77 -1.14
N GLY A 100 -12.72 -20.70 -2.03
CA GLY A 100 -12.93 -22.09 -1.70
C GLY A 100 -11.64 -22.84 -1.32
N PRO A 101 -11.76 -24.14 -0.97
CA PRO A 101 -10.66 -24.97 -0.47
C PRO A 101 -9.48 -25.14 -1.44
N LEU A 102 -9.69 -24.95 -2.75
CA LEU A 102 -8.61 -25.02 -3.75
C LEU A 102 -7.75 -23.76 -3.77
N ASN A 103 -8.18 -22.68 -3.09
CA ASN A 103 -7.47 -21.40 -2.99
C ASN A 103 -6.96 -20.87 -4.34
N SER A 104 -7.80 -20.93 -5.37
CA SER A 104 -7.47 -20.48 -6.71
C SER A 104 -8.55 -19.54 -7.21
N THR A 105 -8.23 -18.67 -8.17
CA THR A 105 -9.20 -17.72 -8.73
C THR A 105 -10.37 -18.39 -9.44
N ALA A 106 -10.20 -19.65 -9.88
CA ALA A 106 -11.28 -20.45 -10.44
C ALA A 106 -12.22 -21.05 -9.36
N ASP A 107 -11.80 -21.00 -8.10
CA ASP A 107 -12.51 -21.45 -6.90
C ASP A 107 -12.82 -20.23 -6.01
N THR A 108 -13.36 -19.18 -6.63
CA THR A 108 -13.92 -18.04 -5.91
C THR A 108 -15.37 -17.84 -6.31
N LYS A 109 -16.14 -17.28 -5.37
CA LYS A 109 -17.48 -16.77 -5.63
C LYS A 109 -17.54 -15.34 -5.08
N THR A 110 -18.13 -14.43 -5.85
CA THR A 110 -18.28 -13.03 -5.46
C THR A 110 -19.75 -12.68 -5.45
N LEU A 111 -20.19 -12.00 -4.41
CA LEU A 111 -21.49 -11.36 -4.34
C LEU A 111 -21.29 -9.86 -4.20
N THR A 112 -22.00 -9.08 -5.02
CA THR A 112 -22.02 -7.62 -4.93
C THR A 112 -23.42 -7.17 -4.53
N LYS A 113 -23.52 -6.23 -3.59
CA LYS A 113 -24.75 -5.57 -3.18
C LYS A 113 -24.54 -4.06 -3.22
N THR A 114 -25.53 -3.35 -3.76
CA THR A 114 -25.57 -1.90 -3.72
C THR A 114 -25.91 -1.42 -2.31
N LEU A 115 -25.06 -0.56 -1.76
CA LEU A 115 -25.28 0.21 -0.55
C LEU A 115 -25.65 1.64 -0.94
N THR A 116 -26.72 2.17 -0.37
CA THR A 116 -27.09 3.59 -0.53
C THR A 116 -26.83 4.32 0.78
N ILE A 117 -26.03 5.38 0.70
CA ILE A 117 -25.88 6.37 1.76
C ILE A 117 -26.80 7.53 1.43
N GLU A 118 -27.80 7.74 2.28
CA GLU A 118 -28.90 8.67 2.03
C GLU A 118 -28.48 10.14 2.16
N GLU A 119 -27.57 10.44 3.10
CA GLU A 119 -27.14 11.80 3.41
C GLU A 119 -25.62 11.86 3.60
N ASP A 120 -25.02 12.99 3.21
CA ASP A 120 -23.66 13.32 3.57
C ASP A 120 -23.60 13.43 5.10
N ASP A 121 -22.53 12.95 5.72
CA ASP A 121 -22.33 13.17 7.15
C ASP A 121 -22.12 14.68 7.39
N PRO A 122 -23.00 15.35 8.16
CA PRO A 122 -22.93 16.79 8.37
C PRO A 122 -21.71 17.25 9.18
N ASP A 123 -21.10 16.33 9.94
CA ASP A 123 -19.88 16.56 10.71
C ASP A 123 -18.63 16.11 9.93
N TYR A 124 -18.82 15.42 8.80
CA TYR A 124 -17.74 15.19 7.85
C TYR A 124 -17.37 16.49 7.16
N VAL A 125 -16.36 17.12 7.72
CA VAL A 125 -15.62 18.15 7.03
C VAL A 125 -14.74 17.44 6.02
N ASN A 126 -15.22 17.29 4.77
CA ASN A 126 -14.31 17.10 3.65
C ASN A 126 -13.37 18.31 3.71
N PRO A 127 -12.07 18.14 4.02
CA PRO A 127 -11.18 19.29 4.07
C PRO A 127 -11.27 19.99 2.72
N GLU A 128 -11.72 21.26 2.72
CA GLU A 128 -12.07 22.00 1.50
C GLU A 128 -11.01 21.79 0.41
N GLY A 129 -11.46 21.41 -0.77
CA GLY A 129 -10.61 21.14 -1.92
C GLY A 129 -10.01 19.73 -2.00
N LEU A 130 -10.22 18.78 -1.08
CA LEU A 130 -9.64 17.43 -1.22
C LEU A 130 -10.08 16.75 -2.54
N ILE A 131 -9.11 16.43 -3.41
CA ILE A 131 -9.35 15.80 -4.73
C ILE A 131 -8.87 14.36 -4.82
N TRP A 132 -7.89 13.97 -4.00
CA TRP A 132 -7.44 12.59 -3.93
C TRP A 132 -6.79 12.31 -2.57
N SER A 133 -6.93 11.08 -2.09
CA SER A 133 -6.23 10.62 -0.91
C SER A 133 -5.97 9.11 -0.93
N ASP A 134 -4.95 8.70 -0.20
CA ASP A 134 -4.79 7.32 0.27
C ASP A 134 -4.55 7.37 1.79
N GLU A 135 -5.54 6.88 2.54
CA GLU A 135 -5.56 6.85 4.00
C GLU A 135 -5.04 5.52 4.55
N PHE A 136 -4.61 4.59 3.68
CA PHE A 136 -4.03 3.30 4.07
C PHE A 136 -4.86 2.50 5.10
N ASN A 137 -6.19 2.54 4.96
CA ASN A 137 -7.13 1.81 5.82
C ASN A 137 -7.51 0.42 5.25
N SER A 138 -7.07 0.10 4.03
CA SER A 138 -7.23 -1.24 3.44
C SER A 138 -6.26 -2.23 4.08
N SER A 139 -6.46 -3.54 3.94
CA SER A 139 -5.51 -4.50 4.52
C SER A 139 -4.26 -4.74 3.66
N SER A 140 -4.14 -4.07 2.52
CA SER A 140 -3.00 -4.13 1.60
C SER A 140 -2.92 -2.86 0.77
N VAL A 141 -1.76 -2.58 0.20
CA VAL A 141 -1.55 -1.46 -0.72
C VAL A 141 -2.53 -1.56 -1.89
N ASN A 142 -3.30 -0.49 -2.14
CA ASN A 142 -4.30 -0.48 -3.20
C ASN A 142 -3.62 -0.46 -4.60
N PRO A 143 -3.78 -1.50 -5.43
CA PRO A 143 -3.17 -1.55 -6.76
C PRO A 143 -3.83 -0.59 -7.75
N ALA A 144 -5.00 -0.02 -7.47
CA ALA A 144 -5.56 1.09 -8.24
C ALA A 144 -4.80 2.40 -7.97
N ASN A 145 -4.11 2.53 -6.84
CA ASN A 145 -3.33 3.71 -6.48
C ASN A 145 -1.85 3.54 -6.82
N TRP A 146 -1.27 2.37 -6.51
CA TRP A 146 0.19 2.21 -6.46
C TRP A 146 0.71 1.03 -7.28
N THR A 147 1.89 1.21 -7.88
CA THR A 147 2.69 0.16 -8.53
C THR A 147 4.01 0.02 -7.80
N PHE A 148 4.44 -1.21 -7.51
CA PHE A 148 5.79 -1.45 -6.99
C PHE A 148 6.82 -1.46 -8.13
N GLU A 149 7.88 -0.68 -7.96
CA GLU A 149 9.07 -0.79 -8.80
C GLU A 149 10.02 -1.82 -8.18
N VAL A 150 10.51 -2.76 -9.01
CA VAL A 150 11.19 -3.97 -8.53
C VAL A 150 12.64 -4.01 -9.00
N GLY A 151 13.53 -4.44 -8.11
CA GLY A 151 14.93 -4.67 -8.38
C GLY A 151 15.83 -3.53 -7.93
N THR A 152 17.02 -3.49 -8.51
CA THR A 152 18.10 -2.60 -8.09
C THR A 152 18.25 -1.37 -8.99
N GLY A 153 17.36 -1.23 -9.97
CA GLY A 153 17.45 -0.21 -11.01
C GLY A 153 18.73 -0.26 -11.83
N ASP A 154 18.84 0.66 -12.79
CA ASP A 154 20.09 0.92 -13.48
C ASP A 154 21.03 1.69 -12.55
N TRP A 155 22.25 1.17 -12.37
CA TRP A 155 23.29 1.79 -11.52
C TRP A 155 22.86 2.07 -10.07
N GLY A 156 21.99 1.24 -9.47
CA GLY A 156 21.51 1.48 -8.11
C GLY A 156 20.56 2.67 -8.10
N TRP A 157 19.57 2.63 -8.99
CA TRP A 157 18.60 3.72 -9.23
C TRP A 157 19.25 5.07 -9.55
N GLY A 158 20.40 5.05 -10.22
CA GLY A 158 21.17 6.25 -10.58
C GLY A 158 22.03 6.83 -9.45
N ASN A 159 21.93 6.27 -8.24
CA ASN A 159 22.53 6.82 -7.03
C ASN A 159 23.48 5.85 -6.32
N ASP A 160 23.86 4.72 -6.95
CA ASP A 160 24.63 3.63 -6.31
C ASP A 160 23.94 3.03 -5.06
N GLU A 161 22.61 3.05 -5.03
CA GLU A 161 21.80 2.44 -3.99
C GLU A 161 22.02 0.91 -3.90
N LEU A 162 21.90 0.35 -2.70
CA LEU A 162 22.27 -1.04 -2.41
C LEU A 162 21.08 -1.98 -2.17
N GLN A 163 19.87 -1.46 -1.98
CA GLN A 163 18.68 -2.29 -1.81
C GLN A 163 18.19 -2.90 -3.12
N TYR A 164 17.55 -4.07 -3.01
CA TYR A 164 16.64 -4.60 -4.00
C TYR A 164 15.22 -4.22 -3.59
N TYR A 165 14.52 -3.38 -4.38
CA TYR A 165 13.12 -3.12 -4.12
C TYR A 165 12.28 -4.36 -4.48
N THR A 166 11.44 -4.81 -3.55
CA THR A 166 10.64 -6.04 -3.72
C THR A 166 9.26 -5.73 -4.28
N ASN A 167 8.55 -6.78 -4.72
CA ASN A 167 7.18 -6.65 -5.21
C ASN A 167 6.17 -6.76 -4.06
N GLY A 168 6.35 -5.95 -3.02
CA GLY A 168 5.46 -5.89 -1.86
C GLY A 168 5.86 -6.77 -0.67
N ASP A 169 7.03 -7.42 -0.68
CA ASP A 169 7.49 -8.20 0.48
C ASP A 169 7.95 -7.30 1.65
N ASN A 170 8.28 -6.03 1.35
CA ASN A 170 8.81 -5.04 2.29
C ASN A 170 7.79 -3.93 2.60
N VAL A 171 6.50 -4.22 2.47
CA VAL A 171 5.43 -3.27 2.76
C VAL A 171 4.29 -3.96 3.48
N GLU A 172 3.73 -3.28 4.47
CA GLU A 172 2.58 -3.73 5.23
C GLU A 172 1.59 -2.57 5.36
N ILE A 173 0.29 -2.88 5.37
CA ILE A 173 -0.71 -1.94 5.89
C ILE A 173 -1.16 -2.45 7.26
N ALA A 174 -0.91 -1.66 8.29
CA ALA A 174 -1.27 -2.00 9.67
C ALA A 174 -1.69 -0.74 10.43
N ASP A 175 -2.71 -0.87 11.29
CA ASP A 175 -3.24 0.21 12.12
C ASP A 175 -3.56 1.51 11.35
N GLY A 176 -4.09 1.38 10.13
CA GLY A 176 -4.47 2.50 9.26
C GLY A 176 -3.28 3.22 8.61
N LYS A 177 -2.14 2.54 8.42
CA LYS A 177 -0.90 3.14 7.93
C LYS A 177 -0.17 2.22 6.96
N LEU A 178 0.51 2.83 6.00
CA LEU A 178 1.53 2.21 5.18
C LEU A 178 2.85 2.11 5.95
N ILE A 179 3.45 0.93 6.00
CA ILE A 179 4.75 0.68 6.63
C ILE A 179 5.70 0.13 5.56
N ILE A 180 6.67 0.94 5.14
CA ILE A 180 7.75 0.50 4.24
C ILE A 180 8.97 0.13 5.08
N THR A 181 9.37 -1.13 5.04
CA THR A 181 10.46 -1.65 5.88
C THR A 181 11.68 -2.03 5.05
N ALA A 182 12.80 -1.34 5.28
CA ALA A 182 14.09 -1.75 4.79
C ALA A 182 14.67 -2.85 5.69
N GLU A 183 15.12 -3.95 5.07
CA GLU A 183 15.66 -5.11 5.77
C GLU A 183 17.07 -5.46 5.28
N LYS A 184 17.88 -6.05 6.16
CA LYS A 184 19.19 -6.57 5.80
C LYS A 184 19.09 -8.04 5.42
N VAL A 185 19.57 -8.37 4.23
CA VAL A 185 19.69 -9.75 3.72
C VAL A 185 21.01 -10.39 4.14
N ASN A 186 22.11 -9.63 4.09
CA ASN A 186 23.45 -10.10 4.46
C ASN A 186 24.37 -8.93 4.87
N ASP A 187 25.58 -9.24 5.35
CA ASP A 187 26.52 -8.23 5.86
C ASP A 187 27.47 -7.63 4.81
N ASN A 188 27.35 -7.98 3.53
CA ASN A 188 28.35 -7.62 2.51
C ASN A 188 28.34 -6.14 2.11
N LYS A 189 27.24 -5.41 2.37
CA LYS A 189 27.04 -4.00 2.00
C LYS A 189 27.30 -3.75 0.50
N GLU A 190 26.74 -4.61 -0.33
CA GLU A 190 26.75 -4.51 -1.78
C GLU A 190 25.32 -4.50 -2.33
N ARG A 191 25.15 -4.30 -3.64
CA ARG A 191 23.83 -4.27 -4.25
C ARG A 191 23.11 -5.61 -4.06
N GLY A 192 21.92 -5.56 -3.46
CA GLY A 192 21.14 -6.72 -3.03
C GLY A 192 21.43 -7.20 -1.60
N SER A 193 22.31 -6.54 -0.85
CA SER A 193 22.51 -6.82 0.59
C SER A 193 21.34 -6.39 1.46
N TYR A 194 20.41 -5.61 0.91
CA TYR A 194 19.21 -5.10 1.58
C TYR A 194 17.99 -5.26 0.69
N THR A 195 16.81 -5.28 1.28
CA THR A 195 15.51 -5.25 0.60
C THR A 195 14.68 -4.10 1.14
N SER A 196 13.79 -3.56 0.32
CA SER A 196 12.90 -2.44 0.69
C SER A 196 11.75 -2.32 -0.31
N THR A 197 10.94 -1.26 -0.21
CA THR A 197 9.88 -0.93 -1.17
C THR A 197 10.10 0.43 -1.82
N ARG A 198 9.81 0.52 -3.13
CA ARG A 198 9.60 1.75 -3.89
C ARG A 198 8.27 1.62 -4.63
N MET A 199 7.34 2.53 -4.36
CA MET A 199 5.99 2.50 -4.93
C MET A 199 5.66 3.83 -5.60
N VAL A 200 4.96 3.75 -6.73
CA VAL A 200 4.66 4.90 -7.58
C VAL A 200 3.19 4.96 -7.98
N THR A 201 2.67 6.17 -8.20
CA THR A 201 1.31 6.38 -8.76
C THR A 201 1.29 6.57 -10.27
N MET A 202 2.42 6.37 -10.96
CA MET A 202 2.56 6.57 -12.41
C MET A 202 1.48 5.82 -13.21
N ASN A 203 0.83 6.51 -14.16
CA ASN A 203 -0.32 6.04 -14.94
C ASN A 203 -1.57 5.68 -14.11
N LYS A 204 -1.65 6.09 -12.84
CA LYS A 204 -2.80 5.87 -11.95
C LYS A 204 -3.34 7.19 -11.41
N HIS A 205 -2.50 7.91 -10.66
CA HIS A 205 -2.80 9.23 -10.11
C HIS A 205 -1.66 10.19 -10.40
N GLU A 206 -1.97 11.27 -11.11
CA GLU A 206 -1.01 12.27 -11.56
C GLU A 206 -1.63 13.65 -11.35
N PHE A 207 -0.88 14.58 -10.77
CA PHE A 207 -1.39 15.87 -10.33
C PHE A 207 -0.63 17.01 -10.99
N THR A 208 -1.32 18.11 -11.28
CA THR A 208 -0.69 19.40 -11.60
C THR A 208 -1.29 20.43 -10.66
N TYR A 209 -0.44 21.10 -9.89
CA TYR A 209 -0.84 22.04 -8.85
C TYR A 209 -1.59 21.39 -7.68
N GLY A 210 -1.86 22.18 -6.65
CA GLY A 210 -2.59 21.77 -5.46
C GLY A 210 -1.79 21.96 -4.17
N ARG A 211 -2.47 21.75 -3.05
CA ARG A 211 -1.81 21.49 -1.77
C ARG A 211 -1.64 19.98 -1.63
N ILE A 212 -0.46 19.54 -1.26
CA ILE A 212 -0.13 18.13 -1.08
C ILE A 212 0.37 17.97 0.34
N GLU A 213 -0.15 16.98 1.07
CA GLU A 213 0.23 16.69 2.45
C GLU A 213 0.40 15.20 2.66
N ILE A 214 1.58 14.80 3.14
CA ILE A 214 1.90 13.42 3.48
C ILE A 214 2.27 13.38 4.95
N ARG A 215 1.49 12.65 5.76
CA ARG A 215 1.78 12.50 7.18
C ARG A 215 2.61 11.25 7.40
N ALA A 216 3.87 11.41 7.79
CA ALA A 216 4.80 10.29 7.93
C ALA A 216 5.73 10.43 9.14
N LYS A 217 6.26 9.29 9.60
CA LYS A 217 7.33 9.16 10.58
C LYS A 217 8.49 8.41 9.93
N LEU A 218 9.71 8.92 10.11
CA LEU A 218 10.88 8.46 9.35
C LEU A 218 11.65 7.35 10.09
N PRO A 219 12.34 6.45 9.35
CA PRO A 219 13.31 5.53 9.93
C PRO A 219 14.53 6.27 10.47
N SER A 220 15.27 5.59 11.35
CA SER A 220 16.47 6.13 11.98
C SER A 220 17.74 5.36 11.61
N GLY A 221 18.89 6.01 11.72
CA GLY A 221 20.19 5.36 11.71
C GLY A 221 21.00 5.45 10.42
N THR A 222 22.32 5.37 10.56
CA THR A 222 23.26 5.61 9.45
C THR A 222 23.11 4.57 8.34
N GLY A 223 22.79 5.06 7.13
CA GLY A 223 22.68 4.26 5.91
C GLY A 223 21.27 4.19 5.32
N VAL A 224 20.22 4.59 6.05
CA VAL A 224 18.87 4.72 5.48
C VAL A 224 18.67 6.06 4.80
N TRP A 225 17.88 6.07 3.73
CA TRP A 225 17.48 7.26 2.97
C TRP A 225 16.01 7.14 2.54
N PRO A 226 15.06 7.47 3.43
CA PRO A 226 13.65 7.58 3.09
C PRO A 226 13.38 8.83 2.24
N ALA A 227 12.44 8.72 1.30
CA ALA A 227 12.02 9.82 0.44
C ALA A 227 10.51 9.80 0.15
N ILE A 228 9.93 11.00 0.11
CA ILE A 228 8.58 11.32 -0.35
C ILE A 228 8.72 12.38 -1.44
N TRP A 229 8.45 12.00 -2.69
CA TRP A 229 8.84 12.82 -3.84
C TRP A 229 7.94 12.55 -5.04
N MET A 230 8.15 13.31 -6.10
CA MET A 230 7.36 13.24 -7.32
C MET A 230 8.24 13.40 -8.57
N LEU A 231 7.87 12.72 -9.65
CA LEU A 231 8.49 12.88 -10.97
C LEU A 231 7.46 13.28 -12.02
N GLY A 232 7.90 14.05 -13.01
CA GLY A 232 7.06 14.41 -14.16
C GLY A 232 6.60 13.17 -14.93
N SER A 233 5.31 13.08 -15.22
CA SER A 233 4.68 11.94 -15.90
C SER A 233 5.13 11.79 -17.36
N ASN A 234 5.81 12.81 -17.89
CA ASN A 234 6.48 12.77 -19.19
C ASN A 234 7.92 12.18 -19.13
N LEU A 235 8.32 11.55 -18.02
CA LEU A 235 9.65 10.95 -17.82
C LEU A 235 10.09 10.07 -19.00
N SER A 236 9.20 9.21 -19.51
CA SER A 236 9.55 8.31 -20.62
C SER A 236 9.81 9.03 -21.95
N GLN A 237 9.29 10.25 -22.11
CA GLN A 237 9.37 11.05 -23.33
C GLN A 237 10.58 11.97 -23.33
N VAL A 238 10.91 12.58 -22.19
CA VAL A 238 11.96 13.61 -22.09
C VAL A 238 13.16 13.21 -21.22
N GLY A 239 13.00 12.17 -20.40
CA GLY A 239 14.02 11.72 -19.45
C GLY A 239 14.21 12.66 -18.26
N TRP A 240 14.97 12.19 -17.28
CA TRP A 240 15.43 12.99 -16.16
C TRP A 240 16.69 13.79 -16.54
N PRO A 241 16.87 15.05 -16.09
CA PRO A 241 16.00 15.83 -15.19
C PRO A 241 14.95 16.68 -15.91
N ALA A 242 14.80 16.54 -17.23
CA ALA A 242 13.89 17.39 -18.02
C ALA A 242 12.40 17.18 -17.71
N CYS A 243 12.03 16.02 -17.14
CA CYS A 243 10.68 15.77 -16.65
C CYS A 243 10.32 16.60 -15.41
N GLY A 244 11.32 17.09 -14.66
CA GLY A 244 11.12 17.66 -13.34
C GLY A 244 11.08 16.59 -12.25
N GLU A 245 11.64 16.95 -11.10
CA GLU A 245 11.61 16.20 -9.84
C GLU A 245 11.29 17.17 -8.71
N ILE A 246 10.38 16.76 -7.83
CA ILE A 246 9.93 17.51 -6.66
C ILE A 246 10.12 16.61 -5.44
N ASP A 247 11.18 16.85 -4.67
CA ASP A 247 11.46 16.12 -3.45
C ASP A 247 10.80 16.84 -2.29
N ILE A 248 9.61 16.37 -1.89
CA ILE A 248 8.83 16.99 -0.82
C ILE A 248 9.58 16.81 0.51
N MET A 249 10.08 15.60 0.74
CA MET A 249 10.91 15.25 1.88
C MET A 249 11.95 14.20 1.48
N GLU A 250 13.21 14.50 1.74
CA GLU A 250 14.28 13.52 1.86
C GLU A 250 14.95 13.62 3.23
N TYR A 251 15.52 12.52 3.67
CA TYR A 251 16.25 12.42 4.91
C TYR A 251 17.36 11.38 4.78
N VAL A 252 18.48 11.59 5.47
CA VAL A 252 19.59 10.63 5.53
C VAL A 252 19.94 10.34 6.97
N GLY A 253 19.85 9.08 7.39
CA GLY A 253 19.96 8.74 8.82
C GLY A 253 21.36 8.89 9.43
N TYR A 254 22.37 9.31 8.65
CA TYR A 254 23.65 9.76 9.22
C TYR A 254 23.62 11.22 9.69
N GLN A 255 22.59 11.98 9.29
CA GLN A 255 22.37 13.38 9.65
C GLN A 255 21.01 13.49 10.35
N PRO A 256 20.91 13.03 11.61
CA PRO A 256 19.66 13.04 12.32
C PRO A 256 19.10 14.46 12.48
N ASP A 257 17.79 14.54 12.70
CA ASP A 257 17.07 15.79 12.91
C ASP A 257 17.12 16.77 11.73
N ILE A 258 17.43 16.35 10.50
CA ILE A 258 17.46 17.26 9.34
C ILE A 258 16.72 16.65 8.16
N VAL A 259 15.65 17.31 7.74
CA VAL A 259 14.90 16.98 6.52
C VAL A 259 15.24 17.96 5.42
N HIS A 260 15.14 17.49 4.18
CA HIS A 260 15.51 18.22 2.97
C HIS A 260 14.32 18.29 2.02
N SER A 261 14.19 19.42 1.33
CA SER A 261 13.28 19.55 0.19
C SER A 261 14.06 20.13 -0.98
N THR A 262 13.94 19.48 -2.14
CA THR A 262 14.77 19.77 -3.31
C THR A 262 13.93 19.76 -4.58
N VAL A 263 14.39 20.51 -5.58
CA VAL A 263 13.82 20.57 -6.92
C VAL A 263 14.94 20.30 -7.91
N HIS A 264 14.74 19.31 -8.79
CA HIS A 264 15.66 19.03 -9.89
C HIS A 264 15.02 19.33 -11.25
N THR A 265 15.78 20.02 -12.09
CA THR A 265 15.40 20.46 -13.45
C THR A 265 16.62 20.41 -14.38
N SER A 266 16.43 20.67 -15.67
CA SER A 266 17.57 20.85 -16.60
C SER A 266 18.48 22.02 -16.22
N ALA A 267 17.96 23.04 -15.52
CA ALA A 267 18.73 24.17 -15.04
C ALA A 267 19.61 23.84 -13.80
N GLY A 268 19.32 22.76 -13.08
CA GLY A 268 20.06 22.30 -11.92
C GLY A 268 19.53 20.98 -11.37
N SER A 269 20.40 19.97 -11.27
CA SER A 269 20.04 18.61 -10.87
C SER A 269 21.18 17.90 -10.13
N GLY A 270 20.88 16.74 -9.52
CA GLY A 270 21.80 16.04 -8.62
C GLY A 270 22.28 16.98 -7.49
N GLY A 271 23.57 17.00 -7.20
CA GLY A 271 24.15 17.91 -6.20
C GLY A 271 24.00 19.42 -6.48
N ASN A 272 23.45 19.81 -7.64
CA ASN A 272 23.14 21.22 -7.99
C ASN A 272 21.62 21.49 -8.06
N GLY A 273 20.79 20.62 -7.50
CA GLY A 273 19.36 20.88 -7.34
C GLY A 273 19.10 22.13 -6.49
N SER A 274 17.94 22.77 -6.67
CA SER A 274 17.52 23.88 -5.82
C SER A 274 16.83 23.31 -4.60
N GLY A 275 17.45 23.39 -3.44
CA GLY A 275 16.86 22.87 -2.22
C GLY A 275 17.30 23.62 -0.97
N SER A 276 16.70 23.24 0.14
CA SER A 276 17.02 23.71 1.49
C SER A 276 16.76 22.59 2.49
N SER A 277 17.14 22.82 3.74
CA SER A 277 16.97 21.87 4.83
C SER A 277 16.37 22.53 6.06
N MET A 278 15.68 21.76 6.88
CA MET A 278 15.09 22.21 8.14
C MET A 278 15.48 21.28 9.30
N SER A 279 15.68 21.85 10.49
CA SER A 279 15.88 21.08 11.72
C SER A 279 14.56 20.45 12.17
N LEU A 280 14.55 19.13 12.08
CA LEU A 280 13.56 18.09 12.32
C LEU A 280 13.61 17.28 13.63
N THR A 281 13.77 17.84 14.85
CA THR A 281 14.25 17.01 16.01
C THR A 281 13.34 15.87 16.50
N THR A 282 12.16 15.72 15.90
CA THR A 282 11.21 14.63 16.21
C THR A 282 10.86 13.80 14.97
N ALA A 283 11.64 13.93 13.89
CA ALA A 283 11.37 13.28 12.61
C ALA A 283 11.36 11.74 12.70
N GLU A 284 12.17 11.19 13.61
CA GLU A 284 12.30 9.74 13.83
C GLU A 284 11.27 9.23 14.88
N GLU A 285 10.81 10.10 15.78
CA GLU A 285 9.95 9.75 16.92
C GLU A 285 8.46 10.01 16.70
N ALA A 286 8.11 10.99 15.85
CA ALA A 286 6.75 11.48 15.68
C ALA A 286 6.35 11.57 14.21
N PHE A 287 5.05 11.50 13.98
CA PHE A 287 4.48 11.79 12.68
C PHE A 287 4.47 13.30 12.46
N HIS A 288 4.95 13.70 11.28
CA HIS A 288 4.92 15.07 10.79
C HIS A 288 4.21 15.13 9.45
N ILE A 289 3.65 16.30 9.12
CA ILE A 289 3.07 16.54 7.79
C ILE A 289 4.16 17.14 6.91
N TYR A 290 4.55 16.44 5.86
CA TYR A 290 5.44 16.94 4.82
C TYR A 290 4.57 17.50 3.69
N GLY A 291 4.65 18.81 3.49
CA GLY A 291 3.69 19.54 2.69
C GLY A 291 4.30 20.27 1.50
N LEU A 292 3.49 20.43 0.46
CA LEU A 292 3.82 21.20 -0.73
C LEU A 292 2.61 22.04 -1.16
N LEU A 293 2.80 23.35 -1.28
CA LEU A 293 1.91 24.22 -2.04
C LEU A 293 2.49 24.38 -3.44
N TRP A 294 1.81 23.80 -4.42
CA TRP A 294 2.20 23.84 -5.82
C TRP A 294 1.21 24.71 -6.61
N THR A 295 1.68 25.85 -7.09
CA THR A 295 0.92 26.77 -7.94
C THR A 295 1.59 26.94 -9.29
N GLU A 296 0.96 27.67 -10.20
CA GLU A 296 1.60 28.14 -11.43
C GLU A 296 2.85 28.98 -11.16
N GLU A 297 2.94 29.60 -9.97
CA GLU A 297 3.98 30.57 -9.65
C GLU A 297 5.15 30.02 -8.83
N SER A 298 4.89 29.07 -7.93
CA SER A 298 5.88 28.55 -6.99
C SER A 298 5.59 27.13 -6.51
N LEU A 299 6.66 26.44 -6.12
CA LEU A 299 6.63 25.26 -5.24
C LEU A 299 7.08 25.72 -3.85
N THR A 300 6.21 25.64 -2.85
CA THR A 300 6.53 25.99 -1.46
C THR A 300 6.40 24.78 -0.57
N PHE A 301 7.52 24.33 -0.03
CA PHE A 301 7.66 23.14 0.80
C PHE A 301 7.57 23.51 2.27
N TYR A 302 6.87 22.71 3.07
CA TYR A 302 6.68 22.98 4.50
C TYR A 302 6.61 21.71 5.34
N VAL A 303 6.76 21.87 6.66
CA VAL A 303 6.57 20.81 7.64
C VAL A 303 5.51 21.24 8.66
N ASP A 304 4.52 20.38 8.92
CA ASP A 304 3.40 20.50 9.87
C ASP A 304 2.38 21.62 9.58
N SER A 305 2.85 22.80 9.17
CA SER A 305 2.01 23.94 8.81
C SER A 305 2.60 24.68 7.61
N PRO A 306 1.77 25.20 6.69
CA PRO A 306 2.22 26.05 5.58
C PRO A 306 3.06 27.27 6.00
N ASP A 307 2.98 27.70 7.26
CA ASP A 307 3.81 28.79 7.81
C ASP A 307 5.26 28.37 8.09
N ASN A 308 5.53 27.06 8.20
CA ASN A 308 6.83 26.51 8.54
C ASN A 308 7.56 26.01 7.28
N ILE A 309 7.98 26.97 6.48
CA ILE A 309 8.56 26.75 5.14
C ILE A 309 9.99 26.18 5.24
N VAL A 310 10.24 25.10 4.51
CA VAL A 310 11.57 24.51 4.30
C VAL A 310 12.27 25.17 3.11
N HIS A 311 11.56 25.24 1.97
CA HIS A 311 12.08 25.76 0.70
C HIS A 311 10.96 26.42 -0.12
N THR A 312 11.33 27.39 -0.95
CA THR A 312 10.45 27.93 -2.00
C THR A 312 11.22 28.00 -3.30
N TYR A 313 10.72 27.33 -4.33
CA TYR A 313 11.22 27.41 -5.70
C TYR A 313 10.27 28.26 -6.56
N ALA A 314 10.73 29.43 -6.97
CA ALA A 314 9.95 30.40 -7.75
C ALA A 314 10.88 31.22 -8.68
N PRO A 315 11.37 30.64 -9.79
CA PRO A 315 12.24 31.36 -10.71
C PRO A 315 11.50 32.57 -11.32
N ALA A 316 12.19 33.72 -11.37
CA ALA A 316 11.62 34.98 -11.84
C ALA A 316 11.16 34.94 -13.31
N SER A 317 11.77 34.08 -14.13
CA SER A 317 11.34 33.78 -15.49
C SER A 317 11.32 32.27 -15.69
N LYS A 318 10.14 31.74 -16.01
CA LYS A 318 9.86 30.31 -16.19
C LYS A 318 10.05 29.91 -17.65
N ASN A 319 10.74 28.80 -17.88
CA ASN A 319 10.89 28.14 -19.18
C ASN A 319 10.96 26.61 -18.98
N ASP A 320 11.02 25.84 -20.06
CA ASP A 320 11.06 24.37 -19.97
C ASP A 320 12.31 23.83 -19.22
N ASP A 321 13.41 24.59 -19.15
CA ASP A 321 14.63 24.15 -18.47
C ASP A 321 14.55 24.30 -16.95
N ASN A 322 13.83 25.30 -16.45
CA ASN A 322 13.75 25.63 -15.02
C ASN A 322 12.34 25.53 -14.42
N TRP A 323 11.31 25.23 -15.23
CA TRP A 323 9.94 25.10 -14.74
C TRP A 323 9.16 24.02 -15.52
N PRO A 324 9.56 22.74 -15.42
CA PRO A 324 8.76 21.62 -15.94
C PRO A 324 7.50 21.34 -15.09
N PHE A 325 7.26 22.11 -14.02
CA PHE A 325 6.18 21.96 -13.04
C PHE A 325 4.85 22.57 -13.47
N ASN A 326 4.63 22.69 -14.78
CA ASN A 326 3.34 23.02 -15.40
C ASN A 326 2.72 21.79 -16.09
N LYS A 327 3.17 20.59 -15.72
CA LYS A 327 2.80 19.29 -16.28
C LYS A 327 2.51 18.29 -15.14
N PRO A 328 1.73 17.23 -15.39
CA PRO A 328 1.38 16.26 -14.35
C PRO A 328 2.61 15.55 -13.76
N HIS A 329 2.62 15.36 -12.44
CA HIS A 329 3.61 14.59 -11.71
C HIS A 329 2.95 13.45 -10.92
N PHE A 330 3.63 12.31 -10.80
CA PHE A 330 3.20 11.16 -10.00
C PHE A 330 4.04 11.05 -8.73
N PHE A 331 3.46 10.47 -7.67
CA PHE A 331 4.13 10.25 -6.40
C PHE A 331 5.08 9.06 -6.44
N ILE A 332 6.11 9.14 -5.61
CA ILE A 332 7.06 8.08 -5.29
C ILE A 332 7.28 8.07 -3.78
N LEU A 333 7.10 6.90 -3.16
CA LEU A 333 7.44 6.64 -1.76
C LEU A 333 8.46 5.50 -1.71
N ASN A 334 9.58 5.71 -1.03
CA ASN A 334 10.57 4.64 -0.85
C ASN A 334 11.44 4.82 0.40
N VAL A 335 12.12 3.74 0.77
CA VAL A 335 13.26 3.77 1.70
C VAL A 335 14.47 3.15 1.02
N ALA A 336 15.41 3.97 0.57
CA ALA A 336 16.68 3.50 0.03
C ALA A 336 17.66 3.12 1.15
N VAL A 337 18.65 2.30 0.82
CA VAL A 337 19.77 1.93 1.70
C VAL A 337 21.09 2.15 0.97
N GLY A 338 21.97 2.95 1.58
CA GLY A 338 23.24 3.32 1.00
C GLY A 338 23.10 4.42 -0.06
N GLY A 339 23.74 4.23 -1.21
CA GLY A 339 23.84 5.25 -2.24
C GLY A 339 24.92 6.30 -1.96
N THR A 340 25.16 7.15 -2.95
CA THR A 340 26.18 8.21 -2.90
C THR A 340 25.91 9.23 -1.79
N TRP A 341 24.64 9.43 -1.44
CA TRP A 341 24.24 10.32 -0.34
C TRP A 341 23.88 9.55 0.93
N GLY A 342 22.83 8.73 0.94
CA GLY A 342 22.40 7.98 2.13
C GLY A 342 23.50 7.12 2.80
N GLY A 343 24.44 6.61 2.01
CA GLY A 343 25.60 5.82 2.45
C GLY A 343 26.90 6.62 2.61
N ALA A 344 26.88 7.95 2.54
CA ALA A 344 28.09 8.78 2.56
C ALA A 344 28.93 8.62 3.84
N GLN A 345 28.30 8.27 4.97
CA GLN A 345 28.97 7.95 6.24
C GLN A 345 28.99 6.45 6.55
N GLY A 346 28.77 5.61 5.53
CA GLY A 346 28.63 4.17 5.65
C GLY A 346 27.20 3.73 5.97
N ILE A 347 27.07 2.43 6.28
CA ILE A 347 25.80 1.79 6.67
C ILE A 347 26.05 1.01 7.95
N ASP A 348 25.25 1.23 8.97
CA ASP A 348 25.25 0.42 10.20
C ASP A 348 24.30 -0.76 10.05
N ASN A 349 24.82 -1.97 9.89
CA ASN A 349 24.00 -3.17 9.71
C ASN A 349 23.20 -3.58 10.96
N SER A 350 23.46 -2.97 12.12
CA SER A 350 22.78 -3.32 13.38
C SER A 350 21.44 -2.59 13.56
N ILE A 351 21.17 -1.54 12.78
CA ILE A 351 19.92 -0.78 12.87
C ILE A 351 18.74 -1.50 12.20
N PHE A 352 19.00 -2.40 11.24
CA PHE A 352 17.96 -3.05 10.45
C PHE A 352 17.21 -4.14 11.24
N PRO A 353 15.89 -4.27 11.07
CA PRO A 353 15.04 -3.54 10.11
C PRO A 353 14.73 -2.09 10.52
N GLN A 354 14.46 -1.24 9.54
CA GLN A 354 14.07 0.17 9.73
C GLN A 354 12.86 0.51 8.84
N SER A 355 11.92 1.29 9.37
CA SER A 355 10.63 1.52 8.71
C SER A 355 10.30 3.00 8.57
N MET A 356 9.79 3.38 7.41
CA MET A 356 9.02 4.61 7.22
C MET A 356 7.54 4.27 7.37
N GLU A 357 6.84 4.99 8.26
CA GLU A 357 5.40 4.85 8.45
C GLU A 357 4.70 6.05 7.83
N VAL A 358 3.71 5.82 6.96
CA VAL A 358 2.90 6.87 6.32
C VAL A 358 1.44 6.66 6.70
N ASP A 359 0.87 7.67 7.35
CA ASP A 359 -0.51 7.70 7.83
C ASP A 359 -1.48 8.03 6.69
N TYR A 360 -1.14 9.02 5.87
CA TYR A 360 -1.91 9.32 4.66
C TYR A 360 -1.07 10.05 3.62
N VAL A 361 -1.55 10.02 2.38
CA VAL A 361 -1.20 10.96 1.31
C VAL A 361 -2.48 11.68 0.90
N ARG A 362 -2.50 13.02 0.91
CA ARG A 362 -3.66 13.83 0.54
C ARG A 362 -3.27 14.90 -0.47
N VAL A 363 -4.16 15.14 -1.42
CA VAL A 363 -4.03 16.18 -2.44
C VAL A 363 -5.32 17.01 -2.45
N TYR A 364 -5.16 18.33 -2.34
CA TYR A 364 -6.24 19.30 -2.34
C TYR A 364 -6.07 20.27 -3.53
N GLU A 365 -7.18 20.69 -4.12
CA GLU A 365 -7.28 21.90 -4.93
C GLU A 365 -6.83 23.13 -4.10
N LEU A 366 -6.25 24.11 -4.78
CA LEU A 366 -5.99 25.43 -4.23
C LEU A 366 -7.07 26.37 -4.76
N ASP A 367 -7.72 27.12 -3.85
CA ASP A 367 -8.75 28.12 -4.19
C ASP A 367 -8.27 29.25 -5.12
#